data_AF-A0A967IIV9-F1
#
_entry.id   AF-A0A967IIV9-F1
#
_cell.length_a   1.000
_cell.length_b   1.000
_cell.length_c   1.000
_cell.angle_alpha   90.00
_cell.angle_beta   90.00
_cell.angle_gamma   90.00
#
_symmetry.space_group_name_H-M   'P 1'
#
loop_
_entity.id
_entity.type
_entity.pdbx_description
1 polymer ?
#
loop_
_entity_poly.entity_id
_entity_poly.type
_entity_poly.pdbx_seq_one_letter_code
_entity_poly.pdbx_strand_id
1 'polypeptide(L)' 'SYRVIKQVGSYKDIYEVNIGEKSPLKLPRGLNSQWNDGGILYGMPMK' A
#
# COMPACT_ATOMS: atom_id res chain seq x y z
N SER A 1 5.46 -14.69 3.83
CA SER A 1 5.07 -13.59 2.92
C SER A 1 4.35 -14.05 1.66
N TYR A 2 4.87 -15.03 0.90
CA TYR A 2 4.34 -15.44 -0.42
C TYR A 2 2.83 -15.75 -0.47
N ARG A 3 2.29 -16.51 0.50
CA ARG A 3 0.87 -16.88 0.52
C ARG A 3 -0.07 -15.67 0.59
N VAL A 4 0.29 -14.67 1.39
CA VAL A 4 -0.52 -13.45 1.57
C VAL A 4 -0.44 -12.56 0.32
N ILE A 5 0.77 -12.32 -0.19
CA ILE A 5 0.97 -11.51 -1.41
C ILE A 5 0.26 -12.16 -2.61
N LYS A 6 0.28 -13.49 -2.73
CA LYS A 6 -0.42 -14.21 -3.80
C LYS A 6 -1.95 -14.05 -3.73
N GLN A 7 -2.50 -13.93 -2.53
CA GLN A 7 -3.95 -13.93 -2.32
C GLN A 7 -4.56 -12.52 -2.35
N VAL A 8 -3.87 -11.52 -1.83
CA VAL A 8 -4.39 -10.14 -1.70
C VAL A 8 -3.50 -9.07 -2.31
N GLY A 9 -2.31 -9.41 -2.79
CA GLY A 9 -1.32 -8.44 -3.29
C GLY A 9 -0.55 -7.75 -2.18
N SER A 10 0.33 -6.83 -2.56
CA SER A 10 1.03 -5.97 -1.59
C SER A 10 0.12 -4.84 -1.12
N TYR A 11 0.50 -4.15 -0.04
CA TYR A 11 -0.22 -2.95 0.42
C TYR A 11 -0.41 -1.92 -0.71
N LYS A 12 0.58 -1.84 -1.61
CA LYS A 12 0.50 -0.97 -2.78
C LYS A 12 -0.70 -1.35 -3.66
N ASP A 13 -0.85 -2.61 -3.99
CA ASP A 13 -1.90 -3.09 -4.90
C ASP A 13 -3.28 -2.93 -4.27
N ILE A 14 -3.41 -3.24 -2.97
CA ILE A 14 -4.65 -3.11 -2.22
C ILE A 14 -5.12 -1.65 -2.16
N TYR A 15 -4.21 -0.73 -1.84
CA TYR A 15 -4.53 0.69 -1.76
C TYR A 15 -5.03 1.21 -3.11
N GLU A 16 -4.36 0.85 -4.19
CA GLU A 16 -4.64 1.40 -5.52
C GLU A 16 -6.03 1.03 -6.04
N VAL A 17 -6.46 -0.21 -5.80
CA VAL A 17 -7.79 -0.70 -6.23
C VAL A 17 -8.92 -0.16 -5.35
N ASN A 18 -8.71 -0.02 -4.04
CA ASN A 18 -9.79 0.33 -3.11
C ASN A 18 -9.95 1.83 -2.89
N ILE A 19 -8.84 2.58 -2.83
CA ILE A 19 -8.86 3.98 -2.37
C ILE A 19 -7.97 4.91 -3.22
N GLY A 20 -7.00 4.35 -3.94
CA GLY A 20 -6.07 5.10 -4.79
C GLY A 20 -6.69 5.55 -6.11
N GLU A 21 -5.85 5.97 -7.05
CA GLU A 21 -6.26 6.57 -8.32
C GLU A 21 -7.11 5.64 -9.21
N LYS A 22 -6.99 4.32 -9.03
CA LYS A 22 -7.80 3.33 -9.74
C LYS A 22 -9.15 3.06 -9.09
N SER A 23 -9.39 3.61 -7.89
CA SER A 23 -10.67 3.53 -7.20
C SER A 23 -11.56 4.72 -7.55
N PRO A 24 -12.89 4.63 -7.33
CA PRO A 24 -13.81 5.76 -7.49
C PRO A 24 -13.46 6.98 -6.62
N LEU A 25 -12.73 6.78 -5.51
CA LEU A 25 -12.36 7.82 -4.55
C LEU A 25 -11.14 8.64 -4.97
N LYS A 26 -10.27 8.07 -5.82
CA LYS A 26 -9.07 8.72 -6.39
C LYS A 26 -8.22 9.47 -5.36
N LEU A 27 -8.03 8.88 -4.17
CA LEU A 27 -7.24 9.54 -3.13
C LEU A 27 -5.74 9.40 -3.42
N PRO A 28 -4.98 10.51 -3.44
CA PRO A 28 -3.53 10.44 -3.49
C PRO A 28 -3.02 9.76 -2.22
N ARG A 29 -1.87 9.07 -2.32
CA ARG A 29 -1.34 8.31 -1.18
C ARG A 29 -0.99 9.19 0.01
N GLY A 30 -0.39 10.36 -0.22
CA GLY A 30 -0.02 11.32 0.82
C GLY A 30 0.67 10.62 2.00
N LEU A 31 0.06 10.70 3.19
CA LEU A 31 0.56 10.06 4.40
C LEU A 31 0.61 8.52 4.33
N ASN A 32 -0.27 7.89 3.54
CA ASN A 32 -0.29 6.45 3.31
C ASN A 32 0.77 5.98 2.27
N SER A 33 1.77 6.80 1.98
CA SER A 33 2.98 6.35 1.29
C SER A 33 3.92 5.63 2.25
N GLN A 34 4.85 4.87 1.68
CA GLN A 34 5.94 4.25 2.45
C GLN A 34 6.82 5.33 3.07
N TRP A 35 7.44 5.06 4.22
CA TRP A 35 8.27 6.03 4.94
C TRP A 35 9.44 6.60 4.13
N ASN A 36 10.02 5.80 3.22
CA ASN A 36 11.08 6.23 2.31
C ASN A 36 10.57 7.10 1.15
N ASP A 37 9.26 7.10 0.89
CA ASP A 37 8.59 7.91 -0.13
C ASP A 37 7.86 9.13 0.49
N GLY A 38 8.23 9.51 1.72
CA GLY A 38 7.68 10.67 2.42
C GLY A 38 6.33 10.44 3.14
N GLY A 39 5.88 9.20 3.26
CA GLY A 39 4.71 8.83 4.07
C GLY A 39 5.07 8.34 5.47
N ILE A 40 4.09 7.76 6.17
CA ILE A 40 4.25 7.28 7.56
C ILE A 40 4.20 5.75 7.68
N LEU A 41 4.01 5.02 6.57
CA LEU A 41 3.97 3.56 6.61
C LEU A 41 5.38 2.99 6.69
N TYR A 42 5.68 2.45 7.87
CA TYR A 42 6.92 1.73 8.14
C TYR A 42 6.64 0.22 8.22
N GLY A 43 7.17 -0.52 7.25
CA GLY A 43 7.22 -1.98 7.33
C GLY A 43 8.35 -2.39 8.26
N MET A 44 8.01 -2.97 9.42
CA MET A 44 9.02 -3.49 10.33
C MET A 44 9.89 -4.56 9.65
N PRO A 45 11.21 -4.57 9.88
CA PRO A 45 12.10 -5.56 9.30
C PRO A 45 11.71 -6.95 9.81
N MET A 46 11.38 -7.85 8.88
CA MET A 46 11.18 -9.25 9.18
C MET A 46 12.51 -9.98 8.97
N LYS A 47 12.99 -10.66 10.01
CA LYS A 47 14.19 -11.52 9.95
C LYS A 47 13.77 -12.98 9.87
#